data_AF-A0A257NED9-F1
#
_entry.id   AF-A0A257NED9-F1
#
_cell.length_a   1.000
_cell.length_b   1.000
_cell.length_c   1.000
_cell.angle_alpha   90.00
_cell.angle_beta   90.00
_cell.angle_gamma   90.00
#
_symmetry.space_group_name_H-M   'P 1'
#
loop_
_entity.id
_entity.type
_entity.pdbx_description
1 polymer ?
#
loop_
_entity_poly.entity_id
_entity_poly.type
_entity_poly.pdbx_seq_one_letter_code
_entity_poly.pdbx_strand_id
1 'polypeptide(L)'
;MYFFKTTLLPLLLLNTCLAVAESGGHQDVLKQLHLPDGFTISVYADNLPNARSLALGDNGIVFVGTGAKGNVYAVQDSNNDGMAEQRHIIASNLNMPNGVAFKDGSLYVAEISRIIRFDHITQQLANMPKPVVVYDQFPSDKHHGWKYLRFGPDNKLYTAVGAPCNICKPEKEIYASLVRLNPDGSDLEILASGIRN
;
A
#
# COMPACT_ATOMS: atom_id res chain seq x y z
N MET A 1 -54.51 52.09 -16.69
CA MET A 1 -53.35 51.62 -17.48
C MET A 1 -52.41 50.87 -16.55
N TYR A 2 -52.50 49.53 -16.52
CA TYR A 2 -51.61 48.68 -15.74
C TYR A 2 -50.38 48.33 -16.60
N PHE A 3 -49.18 48.71 -16.15
CA PHE A 3 -47.92 48.32 -16.78
C PHE A 3 -47.47 46.96 -16.22
N PHE A 4 -47.50 45.92 -17.06
CA PHE A 4 -46.84 44.64 -16.79
C PHE A 4 -45.34 44.79 -17.03
N LYS A 5 -44.52 44.55 -15.99
CA LYS A 5 -43.07 44.35 -16.12
C LYS A 5 -42.83 42.87 -16.42
N THR A 6 -42.48 42.54 -17.66
CA THR A 6 -42.00 41.23 -18.06
C THR A 6 -40.49 41.17 -17.85
N THR A 7 -40.03 40.37 -16.89
CA THR A 7 -38.61 40.12 -16.67
C THR A 7 -38.26 38.80 -17.36
N LEU A 8 -37.52 38.86 -18.48
CA LEU A 8 -36.94 37.68 -19.10
C LEU A 8 -35.73 37.21 -18.29
N LEU A 9 -35.78 35.98 -17.80
CA LEU A 9 -34.65 35.27 -17.19
C LEU A 9 -33.92 34.48 -18.30
N PRO A 10 -32.60 34.65 -18.52
CA PRO A 10 -31.90 33.85 -19.51
C PRO A 10 -31.64 32.45 -18.94
N LEU A 11 -32.06 31.43 -19.68
CA LEU A 11 -31.82 30.02 -19.37
C LEU A 11 -30.34 29.70 -19.68
N LEU A 12 -29.49 29.63 -18.67
CA LEU A 12 -28.11 29.17 -18.81
C LEU A 12 -28.11 27.65 -19.03
N LEU A 13 -27.91 27.22 -20.28
CA LEU A 13 -27.65 25.81 -20.59
C LEU A 13 -26.22 25.47 -20.13
N LEU A 14 -26.10 24.81 -18.97
CA LEU A 14 -24.85 24.16 -18.57
C LEU A 14 -24.59 22.98 -19.52
N ASN A 15 -23.71 23.18 -20.50
CA ASN A 15 -23.08 22.10 -21.25
C ASN A 15 -22.13 21.36 -20.28
N THR A 16 -22.63 20.30 -19.66
CA THR A 16 -21.79 19.34 -18.94
C THR A 16 -21.06 18.50 -19.98
N CYS A 17 -19.86 18.94 -20.35
CA CYS A 17 -18.93 18.11 -21.09
C CYS A 17 -18.51 16.97 -20.14
N LEU A 18 -19.13 15.81 -20.29
CA LEU A 18 -18.66 14.55 -19.72
C LEU A 18 -17.29 14.27 -20.34
N ALA A 19 -16.22 14.69 -19.66
CA ALA A 19 -14.88 14.24 -19.97
C ALA A 19 -14.83 12.74 -19.66
N VAL A 20 -14.94 11.92 -20.69
CA VAL A 20 -14.61 10.50 -20.61
C VAL A 20 -13.10 10.44 -20.40
N ALA A 21 -12.67 10.23 -19.16
CA ALA A 21 -11.27 10.00 -18.85
C ALA A 21 -10.83 8.71 -19.55
N GLU A 22 -9.77 8.78 -20.35
CA GLU A 22 -9.23 7.67 -21.13
C GLU A 22 -8.86 6.48 -20.24
N SER A 23 -9.62 5.38 -20.36
CA SER A 23 -9.35 4.08 -19.74
C SER A 23 -8.56 3.12 -20.65
N GLY A 24 -7.90 3.64 -21.70
CA GLY A 24 -7.26 2.82 -22.73
C GLY A 24 -5.96 2.12 -22.28
N GLY A 25 -5.18 2.75 -21.40
CA GLY A 25 -3.81 2.31 -21.11
C GLY A 25 -3.70 0.90 -20.52
N HIS A 26 -4.58 0.53 -19.59
CA HIS A 26 -4.54 -0.80 -18.99
C HIS A 26 -4.95 -1.89 -19.98
N GLN A 27 -6.01 -1.66 -20.77
CA GLN A 27 -6.49 -2.62 -21.76
C GLN A 27 -5.45 -2.90 -22.84
N ASP A 28 -4.70 -1.87 -23.24
CA ASP A 28 -3.64 -2.04 -24.24
C ASP A 28 -2.45 -2.84 -23.70
N VAL A 29 -2.13 -2.72 -22.39
CA VAL A 29 -1.15 -3.60 -21.74
C VAL A 29 -1.67 -5.03 -21.66
N LEU A 30 -2.93 -5.23 -21.23
CA LEU A 30 -3.50 -6.58 -21.09
C LEU A 30 -3.51 -7.36 -22.41
N LYS A 31 -3.81 -6.70 -23.54
CA LYS A 31 -3.78 -7.30 -24.88
C LYS A 31 -2.40 -7.81 -25.30
N GLN A 32 -1.32 -7.32 -24.70
CA GLN A 32 0.06 -7.72 -25.00
C GLN A 32 0.54 -8.91 -24.15
N LEU A 33 -0.23 -9.33 -23.14
CA LEU A 33 0.15 -10.41 -22.25
C LEU A 33 -0.26 -11.76 -22.81
N HIS A 34 0.67 -12.72 -22.77
CA HIS A 34 0.39 -14.12 -23.07
C HIS A 34 0.30 -14.90 -21.75
N LEU A 35 -0.83 -15.56 -21.53
CA LEU A 35 -1.07 -16.34 -20.33
C LEU A 35 -0.92 -17.85 -20.61
N PRO A 36 -0.40 -18.63 -19.64
CA PRO A 36 -0.50 -20.08 -19.69
C PRO A 36 -1.97 -20.53 -19.69
N ASP A 37 -2.22 -21.75 -20.19
CA ASP A 37 -3.55 -22.35 -20.19
C ASP A 37 -4.14 -22.41 -18.77
N GLY A 38 -5.43 -22.09 -18.65
CA GLY A 38 -6.15 -22.07 -17.38
C GLY A 38 -6.01 -20.78 -16.56
N PHE A 39 -5.25 -19.78 -17.04
CA PHE A 39 -5.13 -18.48 -16.38
C PHE A 39 -5.93 -17.39 -17.09
N THR A 40 -6.49 -16.47 -16.30
CA THR A 40 -7.08 -15.21 -16.75
C THR A 40 -6.42 -14.05 -16.02
N ILE A 41 -6.50 -12.85 -16.61
CA ILE A 41 -6.00 -11.62 -16.01
C ILE A 41 -7.01 -10.50 -16.20
N SER A 42 -7.21 -9.70 -15.17
CA SER A 42 -8.01 -8.48 -15.17
C SER A 42 -7.36 -7.44 -14.26
N VAL A 43 -7.79 -6.19 -14.38
CA VAL A 43 -7.40 -5.15 -13.42
C VAL A 43 -8.27 -5.30 -12.18
N TYR A 44 -7.65 -5.63 -11.04
CA TYR A 44 -8.34 -5.64 -9.75
C TYR A 44 -8.55 -4.23 -9.21
N ALA A 45 -7.49 -3.40 -9.22
CA ALA A 45 -7.56 -2.00 -8.80
C ALA A 45 -6.54 -1.18 -9.60
N ASP A 46 -6.92 0.05 -9.98
CA ASP A 46 -6.06 1.00 -10.70
C ASP A 46 -5.68 2.19 -9.82
N ASN A 47 -5.01 3.21 -10.35
CA ASN A 47 -4.78 4.50 -9.67
C ASN A 47 -4.15 4.37 -8.25
N LEU A 48 -3.30 3.37 -8.05
CA LEU A 48 -2.50 3.13 -6.83
C LEU A 48 -1.03 3.38 -7.16
N PRO A 49 -0.58 4.66 -7.22
CA PRO A 49 0.74 4.99 -7.74
C PRO A 49 1.82 4.27 -6.94
N ASN A 50 2.68 3.54 -7.67
CA ASN A 50 3.81 2.83 -7.10
C ASN A 50 3.41 1.75 -6.06
N ALA A 51 2.24 1.13 -6.24
CA ALA A 51 1.85 -0.12 -5.59
C ALA A 51 2.95 -1.18 -5.75
N ARG A 52 3.28 -1.88 -4.66
CA ARG A 52 4.46 -2.76 -4.65
C ARG A 52 4.30 -4.04 -3.83
N SER A 53 3.63 -3.97 -2.68
CA SER A 53 3.34 -5.17 -1.87
C SER A 53 1.88 -5.20 -1.45
N LEU A 54 1.35 -6.40 -1.28
CA LEU A 54 -0.03 -6.66 -0.88
C LEU A 54 -0.09 -7.44 0.43
N ALA A 55 -1.11 -7.20 1.24
CA ALA A 55 -1.51 -8.07 2.35
C ALA A 55 -3.04 -8.21 2.33
N LEU A 56 -3.52 -9.46 2.38
CA LEU A 56 -4.95 -9.73 2.50
C LEU A 56 -5.35 -9.58 3.97
N GLY A 57 -6.36 -8.74 4.20
CA GLY A 57 -7.02 -8.57 5.49
C GLY A 57 -8.38 -9.26 5.54
N ASP A 58 -9.10 -8.97 6.62
CA ASP A 58 -10.47 -9.47 6.77
C ASP A 58 -11.42 -8.86 5.73
N ASN A 59 -12.55 -9.54 5.49
CA ASN A 59 -13.63 -9.08 4.61
C ASN A 59 -13.19 -8.75 3.18
N GLY A 60 -12.15 -9.40 2.66
CA GLY A 60 -11.66 -9.19 1.29
C GLY A 60 -10.89 -7.87 1.10
N ILE A 61 -10.57 -7.15 2.17
CA ILE A 61 -9.76 -5.93 2.08
C ILE A 61 -8.32 -6.31 1.72
N VAL A 62 -7.79 -5.70 0.67
CA VAL A 62 -6.39 -5.83 0.28
C VAL A 62 -5.66 -4.55 0.66
N PHE A 63 -4.69 -4.67 1.56
CA PHE A 63 -3.79 -3.57 1.90
C PHE A 63 -2.64 -3.51 0.90
N VAL A 64 -2.31 -2.30 0.45
CA VAL A 64 -1.32 -2.05 -0.58
C VAL A 64 -0.25 -1.12 -0.05
N GLY A 65 0.95 -1.66 0.15
CA GLY A 65 2.15 -0.87 0.42
C GLY A 65 2.69 -0.24 -0.86
N THR A 66 3.22 0.97 -0.76
CA THR A 66 3.82 1.68 -1.90
C THR A 66 5.27 2.05 -1.67
N GLY A 67 5.98 2.33 -2.76
CA GLY A 67 7.36 2.80 -2.70
C GLY A 67 7.46 4.31 -2.43
N ALA A 68 8.11 5.03 -3.33
CA ALA A 68 8.48 6.44 -3.16
C ALA A 68 7.29 7.41 -3.07
N LYS A 69 6.06 6.94 -3.31
CA LYS A 69 4.84 7.73 -3.16
C LYS A 69 4.38 7.86 -1.71
N GLY A 70 4.86 7.01 -0.80
CA GLY A 70 4.71 7.22 0.63
C GLY A 70 3.30 6.96 1.17
N ASN A 71 2.44 6.30 0.40
CA ASN A 71 1.07 6.01 0.79
C ASN A 71 0.88 4.53 1.11
N VAL A 72 -0.09 4.23 1.96
CA VAL A 72 -0.64 2.87 2.14
C VAL A 72 -2.11 2.94 1.83
N TYR A 73 -2.59 1.99 1.04
CA TYR A 73 -3.99 1.94 0.63
C TYR A 73 -4.67 0.70 1.21
N ALA A 74 -5.99 0.78 1.38
CA ALA A 74 -6.87 -0.38 1.44
C ALA A 74 -7.79 -0.32 0.23
N VAL A 75 -7.93 -1.44 -0.47
CA VAL A 75 -8.90 -1.60 -1.56
C VAL A 75 -9.78 -2.81 -1.29
N GLN A 76 -11.04 -2.74 -1.68
CA GLN A 76 -12.00 -3.81 -1.43
C GLN A 76 -12.92 -3.97 -2.63
N ASP A 77 -13.02 -5.22 -3.09
CA ASP A 77 -14.08 -5.71 -3.95
C ASP A 77 -15.26 -6.10 -3.05
N SER A 78 -16.32 -5.32 -3.14
CA SER A 78 -17.49 -5.42 -2.26
C SER A 78 -18.59 -6.29 -2.85
N ASN A 79 -18.57 -6.51 -4.16
CA ASN A 79 -19.58 -7.29 -4.89
C ASN A 79 -19.06 -8.66 -5.36
N ASN A 80 -17.77 -8.96 -5.15
CA ASN A 80 -17.04 -10.14 -5.57
C ASN A 80 -17.00 -10.36 -7.09
N ASP A 81 -16.96 -9.30 -7.89
CA ASP A 81 -16.86 -9.36 -9.35
C ASP A 81 -15.40 -9.41 -9.88
N GLY A 82 -14.41 -9.33 -8.98
CA GLY A 82 -12.99 -9.32 -9.31
C GLY A 82 -12.41 -7.93 -9.55
N MET A 83 -13.15 -6.86 -9.23
CA MET A 83 -12.70 -5.47 -9.28
C MET A 83 -12.98 -4.79 -7.93
N ALA A 84 -12.05 -3.96 -7.46
CA ALA A 84 -12.25 -3.21 -6.23
C ALA A 84 -13.01 -1.90 -6.49
N GLU A 85 -14.17 -1.72 -5.86
CA GLU A 85 -14.90 -0.45 -5.90
C GLU A 85 -14.37 0.56 -4.89
N GLN A 86 -13.96 0.07 -3.73
CA GLN A 86 -13.62 0.93 -2.59
C GLN A 86 -12.12 1.12 -2.48
N ARG A 87 -11.73 2.33 -2.10
CA ARG A 87 -10.34 2.71 -1.91
C ARG A 87 -10.19 3.74 -0.80
N HIS A 88 -9.34 3.42 0.15
CA HIS A 88 -9.02 4.28 1.28
C HIS A 88 -7.51 4.48 1.34
N ILE A 89 -7.08 5.72 1.61
CA ILE A 89 -5.71 6.00 2.02
C ILE A 89 -5.64 5.74 3.52
N ILE A 90 -4.92 4.70 3.93
CA ILE A 90 -4.68 4.36 5.33
C ILE A 90 -3.71 5.34 5.97
N ALA A 91 -2.63 5.63 5.26
CA ALA A 91 -1.58 6.54 5.69
C ALA A 91 -0.93 7.21 4.48
N SER A 92 -0.41 8.41 4.70
CA SER A 92 0.29 9.19 3.69
C SER A 92 1.58 9.80 4.27
N ASN A 93 2.46 10.27 3.38
CA ASN A 93 3.73 10.88 3.73
C ASN A 93 4.67 9.98 4.55
N LEU A 94 4.55 8.67 4.38
CA LEU A 94 5.47 7.69 4.97
C LEU A 94 6.74 7.55 4.13
N ASN A 95 7.83 7.13 4.75
CA ASN A 95 9.10 6.89 4.07
C ASN A 95 9.17 5.48 3.48
N MET A 96 8.71 5.38 2.22
CA MET A 96 8.73 4.15 1.41
C MET A 96 8.06 2.96 2.13
N PRO A 97 6.76 3.05 2.45
CA PRO A 97 6.00 2.05 3.20
C PRO A 97 5.68 0.81 2.33
N ASN A 98 6.70 0.14 1.82
CA ASN A 98 6.55 -0.99 0.92
C ASN A 98 5.97 -2.20 1.65
N GLY A 99 6.53 -2.55 2.80
CA GLY A 99 6.16 -3.78 3.49
C GLY A 99 4.83 -3.61 4.20
N VAL A 100 3.85 -4.44 3.87
CA VAL A 100 2.57 -4.50 4.58
C VAL A 100 2.31 -5.93 5.02
N ALA A 101 1.86 -6.13 6.26
CA ALA A 101 1.44 -7.41 6.80
C ALA A 101 0.19 -7.22 7.64
N PHE A 102 -0.78 -8.12 7.49
CA PHE A 102 -2.01 -8.09 8.27
C PHE A 102 -2.07 -9.31 9.18
N LYS A 103 -2.53 -9.11 10.42
CA LYS A 103 -2.79 -10.18 11.37
C LYS A 103 -3.70 -9.71 12.50
N ASP A 104 -4.68 -10.54 12.86
CA ASP A 104 -5.56 -10.35 14.02
C ASP A 104 -6.16 -8.93 14.09
N GLY A 105 -6.74 -8.48 12.97
CA GLY A 105 -7.35 -7.14 12.87
C GLY A 105 -6.38 -5.97 12.73
N SER A 106 -5.07 -6.23 12.78
CA SER A 106 -4.03 -5.20 12.79
C SER A 106 -3.21 -5.20 11.51
N LEU A 107 -2.98 -4.01 10.96
CA LEU A 107 -2.09 -3.79 9.81
C LEU A 107 -0.74 -3.27 10.31
N TYR A 108 0.32 -3.95 9.92
CA TYR A 108 1.70 -3.56 10.13
C TYR A 108 2.28 -3.02 8.83
N VAL A 109 2.99 -1.91 8.92
CA VAL A 109 3.61 -1.21 7.80
C VAL A 109 5.08 -1.01 8.08
N ALA A 110 5.94 -1.51 7.21
CA ALA A 110 7.38 -1.32 7.26
C ALA A 110 7.81 -0.18 6.33
N GLU A 111 8.29 0.89 6.95
CA GLU A 111 9.08 1.96 6.33
C GLU A 111 10.57 1.59 6.36
N ILE A 112 11.43 2.42 5.76
CA ILE A 112 12.89 2.17 5.71
C ILE A 112 13.50 2.01 7.11
N SER A 113 13.13 2.88 8.06
CA SER A 113 13.75 2.94 9.38
C SER A 113 12.85 2.44 10.51
N ARG A 114 11.60 2.05 10.24
CA ARG A 114 10.67 1.65 11.29
C ARG A 114 9.53 0.75 10.81
N ILE A 115 8.89 0.07 11.75
CA ILE A 115 7.62 -0.61 11.59
C ILE A 115 6.59 0.12 12.45
N ILE A 116 5.45 0.44 11.86
CA ILE A 116 4.28 1.00 12.53
C ILE A 116 3.09 0.04 12.41
N ARG A 117 2.12 0.17 13.30
CA ARG A 117 0.92 -0.67 13.36
C ARG A 117 -0.35 0.15 13.50
N PHE A 118 -1.40 -0.26 12.80
CA PHE A 118 -2.75 0.25 12.93
C PHE A 118 -3.65 -0.88 13.46
N ASP A 119 -4.22 -0.67 14.64
CA ASP A 119 -5.07 -1.66 15.30
C ASP A 119 -6.52 -1.55 14.83
N HIS A 120 -7.22 -2.68 14.72
CA HIS A 120 -8.63 -2.76 14.28
C HIS A 120 -8.91 -2.04 12.95
N ILE A 121 -7.95 -2.07 12.03
CA ILE A 121 -7.93 -1.19 10.86
C ILE A 121 -9.13 -1.41 9.93
N THR A 122 -9.61 -2.65 9.81
CA THR A 122 -10.74 -3.00 8.94
C THR A 122 -12.06 -2.41 9.44
N GLN A 123 -12.16 -2.10 10.73
CA GLN A 123 -13.33 -1.48 11.36
C GLN A 123 -13.30 0.06 11.26
N GLN A 124 -12.18 0.62 10.82
CA GLN A 124 -11.87 2.05 10.94
C GLN A 124 -11.50 2.71 9.60
N LEU A 125 -11.83 2.08 8.47
CA LEU A 125 -11.50 2.61 7.13
C LEU A 125 -12.10 3.99 6.82
N ALA A 126 -13.14 4.41 7.53
CA ALA A 126 -13.73 5.74 7.42
C ALA A 126 -13.07 6.78 8.36
N ASN A 127 -12.35 6.34 9.39
CA ASN A 127 -11.72 7.19 10.39
C ASN A 127 -10.42 6.56 10.89
N MET A 128 -9.32 6.80 10.16
CA MET A 128 -8.07 6.09 10.38
C MET A 128 -7.50 6.31 11.79
N PRO A 129 -7.10 5.24 12.50
CA PRO A 129 -6.45 5.39 13.79
C PRO A 129 -5.05 5.99 13.64
N LYS A 130 -4.55 6.59 14.72
CA LYS A 130 -3.13 6.92 14.80
C LYS A 130 -2.32 5.62 14.87
N PRO A 131 -1.20 5.52 14.15
CA PRO A 131 -0.36 4.34 14.25
C PRO A 131 0.37 4.28 15.58
N VAL A 132 0.65 3.06 16.02
CA VAL A 132 1.61 2.74 17.08
C VAL A 132 2.96 2.44 16.45
N VAL A 133 4.05 2.96 17.01
CA VAL A 133 5.40 2.57 16.61
C VAL A 133 5.72 1.22 17.22
N VAL A 134 6.02 0.23 16.38
CA VAL A 134 6.40 -1.13 16.82
C VAL A 134 7.92 -1.20 17.00
N TYR A 135 8.68 -0.70 16.03
CA TYR A 135 10.13 -0.73 16.07
C TYR A 135 10.69 0.40 15.21
N ASP A 136 11.61 1.22 15.71
CA ASP A 136 12.14 2.40 15.00
C ASP A 136 13.67 2.52 14.99
N GLN A 137 14.35 1.42 15.32
CA GLN A 137 15.81 1.37 15.40
C GLN A 137 16.47 0.81 14.12
N PHE A 138 15.71 0.62 13.04
CA PHE A 138 16.31 0.22 11.76
C PHE A 138 17.12 1.38 11.17
N PRO A 139 18.17 1.08 10.39
CA PRO A 139 18.90 2.12 9.67
C PRO A 139 18.01 2.89 8.68
N SER A 140 18.38 4.14 8.39
CA SER A 140 17.59 5.06 7.57
C SER A 140 18.07 5.18 6.11
N ASP A 141 19.15 4.49 5.76
CA ASP A 141 19.73 4.52 4.42
C ASP A 141 18.73 4.10 3.35
N LYS A 142 18.52 4.99 2.36
CA LYS A 142 17.48 4.80 1.33
C LYS A 142 17.86 3.75 0.29
N HIS A 143 19.15 3.64 -0.03
CA HIS A 143 19.63 2.70 -1.04
C HIS A 143 19.46 1.27 -0.52
N HIS A 144 18.67 0.45 -1.22
CA HIS A 144 18.23 -0.88 -0.78
C HIS A 144 17.55 -0.90 0.61
N GLY A 145 17.01 0.24 1.05
CA GLY A 145 16.35 0.37 2.34
C GLY A 145 14.90 -0.13 2.38
N TRP A 146 14.35 -0.53 1.22
CA TRP A 146 12.94 -0.92 1.12
C TRP A 146 12.73 -2.23 1.87
N LYS A 147 11.66 -2.29 2.66
CA LYS A 147 11.37 -3.48 3.46
C LYS A 147 10.20 -4.26 2.90
N TYR A 148 10.27 -5.58 2.97
CA TYR A 148 9.10 -6.46 2.91
C TYR A 148 8.72 -6.86 4.32
N LEU A 149 7.45 -7.15 4.57
CA LEU A 149 7.00 -7.54 5.90
C LEU A 149 6.03 -8.72 5.80
N ARG A 150 6.27 -9.76 6.60
CA ARG A 150 5.39 -10.93 6.70
C ARG A 150 5.39 -11.48 8.12
N PHE A 151 4.28 -12.08 8.51
CA PHE A 151 4.25 -12.94 9.69
C PHE A 151 4.75 -14.34 9.33
N GLY A 152 5.60 -14.90 10.17
CA GLY A 152 5.96 -16.32 10.14
C GLY A 152 4.94 -17.17 10.90
N PRO A 153 5.02 -18.51 10.76
CA PRO A 153 4.15 -19.44 11.50
C PRO A 153 4.38 -19.45 13.01
N ASP A 154 5.50 -18.88 13.47
CA ASP A 154 5.87 -18.66 14.87
C ASP A 154 5.33 -17.33 15.44
N ASN A 155 4.44 -16.67 14.70
CA ASN A 155 3.80 -15.40 15.08
C ASN A 155 4.76 -14.20 15.17
N LYS A 156 5.99 -14.30 14.68
CA LYS A 156 6.93 -13.18 14.59
C LYS A 156 6.81 -12.46 13.25
N LEU A 157 7.17 -11.19 13.23
CA LEU A 157 7.34 -10.39 12.02
C LEU A 157 8.71 -10.66 11.41
N TYR A 158 8.78 -10.78 10.09
CA TYR A 158 10.01 -11.00 9.32
C TYR A 158 10.19 -9.89 8.30
N THR A 159 11.40 -9.34 8.23
CA THR A 159 11.79 -8.34 7.23
C THR A 159 13.26 -8.47 6.88
N ALA A 160 13.61 -8.09 5.65
CA ALA A 160 15.00 -7.87 5.28
C ALA A 160 15.47 -6.45 5.67
N VAL A 161 16.76 -6.31 5.88
CA VAL A 161 17.47 -5.02 5.94
C VAL A 161 18.57 -5.07 4.89
N GLY A 162 18.35 -4.41 3.74
CA GLY A 162 19.27 -4.44 2.61
C GLY A 162 20.59 -3.71 2.89
N ALA A 163 21.62 -3.99 2.09
CA ALA A 163 22.91 -3.32 2.18
C ALA A 163 22.81 -1.89 1.61
N PRO A 164 23.38 -0.85 2.25
CA PRO A 164 23.23 0.54 1.81
C PRO A 164 24.03 0.89 0.52
N CYS A 165 24.49 -0.13 -0.21
CA CYS A 165 25.43 -0.02 -1.33
C CYS A 165 25.31 -1.21 -2.29
N ASN A 166 25.97 -1.10 -3.46
CA ASN A 166 26.11 -2.19 -4.42
C ASN A 166 27.36 -3.06 -4.16
N ILE A 167 28.49 -2.46 -3.82
CA ILE A 167 29.81 -3.11 -3.71
C ILE A 167 30.51 -2.58 -2.45
N CYS A 168 30.00 -2.94 -1.28
CA CYS A 168 30.64 -2.63 -0.01
C CYS A 168 30.39 -3.72 1.02
N LYS A 169 31.20 -3.74 2.07
CA LYS A 169 30.94 -4.50 3.28
C LYS A 169 30.31 -3.53 4.30
N PRO A 170 29.00 -3.65 4.63
CA PRO A 170 28.37 -2.78 5.61
C PRO A 170 29.05 -2.91 6.98
N GLU A 171 29.17 -1.79 7.69
CA GLU A 171 29.83 -1.75 9.01
C GLU A 171 28.96 -2.34 10.14
N LYS A 172 27.64 -2.20 10.04
CA LYS A 172 26.68 -2.68 11.03
C LYS A 172 26.14 -4.05 10.62
N GLU A 173 26.11 -4.99 11.57
CA GLU A 173 25.63 -6.37 11.34
C GLU A 173 24.15 -6.44 10.94
N ILE A 174 23.35 -5.45 11.33
CA ILE A 174 21.95 -5.36 10.94
C ILE A 174 21.77 -5.21 9.43
N TYR A 175 22.76 -4.70 8.71
CA TYR A 175 22.70 -4.61 7.26
C TYR A 175 22.93 -5.96 6.60
N ALA A 176 22.38 -6.06 5.39
CA ALA A 176 22.43 -7.25 4.58
C ALA A 176 21.87 -8.49 5.29
N SER A 177 20.79 -8.34 6.04
CA SER A 177 20.27 -9.37 6.93
C SER A 177 18.80 -9.68 6.71
N LEU A 178 18.41 -10.91 7.08
CA LEU A 178 17.02 -11.26 7.39
C LEU A 178 16.86 -11.19 8.90
N VAL A 179 15.88 -10.41 9.36
CA VAL A 179 15.55 -10.32 10.77
C VAL A 179 14.14 -10.80 11.05
N ARG A 180 13.91 -11.21 12.30
CA ARG A 180 12.58 -11.32 12.87
C ARG A 180 12.47 -10.59 14.20
N LEU A 181 11.26 -10.23 14.59
CA LEU A 181 10.93 -9.59 15.86
C LEU A 181 9.50 -9.95 16.29
N ASN A 182 9.18 -9.79 17.57
CA ASN A 182 7.81 -9.96 18.06
C ASN A 182 6.88 -8.87 17.49
N PRO A 183 5.55 -9.10 17.47
CA PRO A 183 4.59 -8.11 16.98
C PRO A 183 4.55 -6.80 17.78
N ASP A 184 5.09 -6.79 19.00
CA ASP A 184 5.25 -5.60 19.84
C ASP A 184 6.61 -4.91 19.66
N GLY A 185 7.48 -5.45 18.80
CA GLY A 185 8.80 -4.92 18.50
C GLY A 185 9.95 -5.51 19.30
N SER A 186 9.66 -6.34 20.31
CA SER A 186 10.67 -6.96 21.16
C SER A 186 11.39 -8.13 20.46
N ASP A 187 12.49 -8.60 21.07
CA ASP A 187 13.27 -9.77 20.64
C ASP A 187 13.66 -9.77 19.15
N LEU A 188 14.22 -8.65 18.68
CA LEU A 188 14.81 -8.62 17.34
C LEU A 188 15.99 -9.59 17.27
N GLU A 189 15.98 -10.42 16.24
CA GLU A 189 16.99 -11.44 15.97
C GLU A 189 17.41 -11.39 14.49
N ILE A 190 18.72 -11.44 14.23
CA ILE A 190 19.27 -11.67 12.89
C ILE A 190 19.31 -13.17 12.62
N LEU A 191 18.54 -13.63 11.64
CA LEU A 191 18.42 -15.04 11.29
C LEU A 191 19.41 -15.48 10.23
N ALA A 192 19.72 -14.57 9.30
CA ALA A 192 20.63 -14.82 8.20
C ALA A 192 21.28 -13.51 7.75
N SER A 193 22.45 -13.62 7.14
CA SER A 193 23.19 -12.51 6.55
C SER A 193 23.56 -12.80 5.10
N GLY A 194 23.93 -11.76 4.35
CA GLY A 194 24.27 -11.82 2.92
C GLY A 194 23.16 -11.36 1.96
N ILE A 195 22.06 -10.80 2.45
CA ILE A 195 20.94 -10.32 1.63
C ILE A 195 21.22 -8.91 1.13
N ARG A 196 21.36 -8.69 -0.18
CA ARG A 196 21.70 -7.34 -0.69
C ARG A 196 20.52 -6.36 -0.74
N ASN A 197 19.39 -6.76 -1.35
CA ASN A 197 18.18 -5.96 -1.56
C ASN A 197 16.95 -6.86 -1.71
#